data_AF-A0A804PHV2-F1
#
_entry.id   AF-A0A804PHV2-F1
#
_cell.length_a   1.000
_cell.length_b   1.000
_cell.length_c   1.000
_cell.angle_alpha   90.00
_cell.angle_beta   90.00
_cell.angle_gamma   90.00
#
_symmetry.space_group_name_H-M   'P 1'
#
loop_
_entity.id
_entity.type
_entity.pdbx_description
1 polymer ?
#
loop_
_entity_poly.entity_id
_entity_poly.type
_entity_poly.pdbx_seq_one_letter_code
_entity_poly.pdbx_strand_id
1 'polypeptide(L)'
;MPRQRTLTSEAAGGRLLLVVVAVLLCLSVPLGRAAPPGAEVAEFPGFTGKLPSKHYAGYVTVGQHEQRKRHLYYYLAVSERNPSLDPVVIWING
;
A
#
# COMPACT_ATOMS: atom_id res chain seq x y z
N MET A 1 -1.41 -35.75 -50.99
CA MET A 1 -2.24 -35.51 -49.79
C MET A 1 -1.40 -34.78 -48.74
N PRO A 2 -1.68 -33.52 -48.38
CA PRO A 2 -0.66 -32.68 -47.75
C PRO A 2 -0.62 -32.80 -46.23
N ARG A 3 0.62 -32.80 -45.72
CA ARG A 3 1.08 -32.82 -44.32
C ARG A 3 0.47 -31.66 -43.51
N GLN A 4 -0.41 -31.96 -42.54
CA GLN A 4 -0.86 -31.03 -41.49
C GLN A 4 -0.15 -31.36 -40.16
N ARG A 5 1.09 -30.94 -39.94
CA ARG A 5 1.74 -31.10 -38.61
C ARG A 5 2.85 -30.07 -38.40
N THR A 6 2.52 -28.90 -37.81
CA THR A 6 3.51 -28.02 -37.13
C THR A 6 2.93 -26.83 -36.33
N LEU A 7 1.66 -26.44 -36.52
CA LEU A 7 1.16 -25.13 -36.01
C LEU A 7 0.85 -25.02 -34.50
N THR A 8 0.98 -26.08 -33.70
CA THR A 8 0.57 -26.05 -32.28
C THR A 8 1.68 -25.67 -31.29
N SER A 9 2.96 -25.81 -31.68
CA SER A 9 4.10 -25.55 -30.80
C SER A 9 4.37 -24.05 -30.58
N GLU A 10 4.31 -23.26 -31.66
CA GLU A 10 4.60 -21.82 -31.59
C GLU A 10 3.59 -21.05 -30.74
N ALA A 11 2.31 -21.46 -30.77
CA ALA A 11 1.26 -20.86 -29.95
C ALA A 11 1.46 -21.09 -28.45
N ALA A 12 2.06 -22.22 -28.04
CA ALA A 12 2.35 -22.51 -26.64
C ALA A 12 3.52 -21.67 -26.11
N GLY A 13 4.58 -21.51 -26.92
CA GLY A 13 5.73 -20.67 -26.57
C GLY A 13 5.36 -19.20 -26.35
N GLY A 14 4.50 -18.65 -27.23
CA GLY A 14 4.00 -17.28 -27.09
C GLY A 14 3.20 -17.06 -25.79
N ARG A 15 2.34 -18.02 -25.42
CA ARG A 15 1.57 -17.94 -24.15
C ARG A 15 2.49 -17.99 -22.93
N LEU A 16 3.48 -18.87 -22.93
CA LEU A 16 4.45 -18.95 -21.83
C LEU A 16 5.25 -17.65 -21.68
N LEU A 17 5.71 -17.07 -22.80
CA LEU A 17 6.42 -15.80 -22.80
C LEU A 17 5.55 -14.67 -22.23
N LEU A 18 4.28 -14.57 -22.66
CA LEU A 18 3.34 -13.57 -22.12
C LEU A 18 3.11 -13.73 -20.62
N VAL A 19 2.96 -14.97 -20.12
CA VAL A 19 2.81 -15.23 -18.68
C VAL A 19 4.07 -14.82 -17.92
N VAL A 20 5.25 -15.16 -18.42
CA VAL A 20 6.53 -14.78 -17.80
C VAL A 20 6.67 -13.25 -17.76
N VAL A 21 6.38 -12.57 -18.86
CA VAL A 21 6.40 -11.09 -18.92
C VAL A 21 5.39 -10.50 -17.93
N ALA A 22 4.17 -11.02 -17.85
CA ALA A 22 3.16 -10.56 -16.89
C ALA A 22 3.60 -10.77 -15.44
N VAL A 23 4.20 -11.92 -15.11
CA VAL A 23 4.73 -12.20 -13.76
C VAL A 23 5.88 -11.26 -13.42
N LEU A 24 6.83 -11.03 -14.35
CA LEU A 24 7.93 -10.08 -14.16
C LEU A 24 7.41 -8.65 -13.97
N LEU A 25 6.39 -8.24 -14.74
CA LEU A 25 5.76 -6.94 -14.60
C LEU A 25 5.07 -6.80 -13.24
N CYS A 26 4.32 -7.81 -12.79
CA CYS A 26 3.70 -7.84 -11.47
C CYS A 26 4.73 -7.77 -10.33
N LEU A 27 5.85 -8.48 -10.45
CA LEU A 27 6.94 -8.47 -9.47
C LEU A 27 7.71 -7.15 -9.46
N SER A 28 7.70 -6.40 -10.57
CA SER A 28 8.37 -5.09 -10.68
C SER A 28 7.62 -3.96 -9.98
N VAL A 29 6.35 -4.17 -9.59
CA VAL A 29 5.58 -3.16 -8.87
C VAL A 29 6.09 -3.08 -7.43
N PRO A 30 6.67 -1.95 -6.98
CA PRO A 30 7.13 -1.82 -5.61
C PRO A 30 5.93 -1.94 -4.67
N LEU A 31 6.05 -2.81 -3.67
CA LEU A 31 5.03 -2.93 -2.63
C LEU A 31 5.02 -1.65 -1.80
N GLY A 32 4.12 -0.73 -2.14
CA GLY A 32 3.96 0.52 -1.43
C GLY A 32 3.64 0.24 0.04
N ARG A 33 4.49 0.70 0.95
CA ARG A 33 4.13 0.72 2.37
C ARG A 33 3.05 1.79 2.54
N ALA A 34 1.89 1.37 3.04
CA ALA A 34 0.76 2.28 3.25
C ALA A 34 1.08 3.38 4.29
N ALA A 35 1.96 3.09 5.25
CA ALA A 35 2.37 4.02 6.30
C ALA A 35 3.86 4.39 6.21
N PRO A 36 4.25 5.63 6.59
CA PRO A 36 5.64 6.02 6.70
C PRO A 36 6.43 5.10 7.64
N PRO A 37 7.70 4.78 7.34
CA PRO A 37 8.54 4.00 8.24
C PRO A 37 8.60 4.63 9.64
N GLY A 38 8.38 3.83 10.68
CA GLY A 38 8.42 4.29 12.08
C GLY A 38 7.19 5.05 12.56
N ALA A 39 6.15 5.22 11.73
CA ALA A 39 4.92 5.91 12.14
C ALA A 39 3.98 5.01 12.96
N GLU A 40 4.09 3.68 12.89
CA GLU A 40 3.19 2.77 13.59
C GLU A 40 3.40 2.84 15.10
N VAL A 41 2.32 3.08 15.84
CA VAL A 41 2.33 3.05 17.31
C VAL A 41 2.00 1.63 17.76
N ALA A 42 3.02 0.92 18.26
CA ALA A 42 2.88 -0.48 18.67
C ALA A 42 2.20 -0.64 20.04
N GLU A 43 2.38 0.32 20.95
CA GLU A 43 1.87 0.29 22.32
C GLU A 43 1.62 1.71 22.85
N PHE A 44 0.67 1.85 23.80
CA PHE A 44 0.48 3.09 24.56
C PHE A 44 0.86 2.88 26.03
N PRO A 45 1.54 3.85 26.66
CA PRO A 45 1.66 3.88 28.10
C PRO A 45 0.28 3.81 28.76
N GLY A 46 0.09 2.87 29.69
CA GLY A 46 -1.17 2.68 30.40
C GLY A 46 -2.23 1.83 29.67
N PHE A 47 -1.93 1.30 28.47
CA PHE A 47 -2.80 0.37 27.77
C PHE A 47 -2.22 -1.05 27.81
N THR A 48 -2.87 -1.95 28.55
CA THR A 48 -2.43 -3.35 28.63
C THR A 48 -3.13 -4.19 27.57
N GLY A 49 -2.35 -4.80 26.68
CA GLY A 49 -2.84 -5.72 25.65
C GLY A 49 -2.61 -5.21 24.22
N LYS A 50 -3.13 -5.95 23.25
CA LYS A 50 -3.04 -5.58 21.83
C LYS A 50 -4.04 -4.46 21.51
N LEU A 51 -3.60 -3.44 20.77
CA LEU A 51 -4.48 -2.39 20.26
C LEU A 51 -5.58 -3.00 19.38
N PRO A 52 -6.83 -2.51 19.48
CA PRO A 52 -7.96 -3.07 18.74
C PRO A 52 -7.84 -2.82 17.22
N SER A 53 -7.09 -1.80 16.81
CA SER A 53 -6.71 -1.54 15.43
C SER A 53 -5.25 -1.08 15.31
N LYS A 54 -4.82 -0.76 14.08
CA LYS A 54 -3.51 -0.14 13.86
C LYS A 54 -3.60 1.36 14.13
N HIS A 55 -2.58 1.89 14.79
CA HIS A 55 -2.48 3.32 15.05
C HIS A 55 -1.18 3.87 14.45
N TYR A 56 -1.24 5.10 13.96
CA TYR A 56 -0.11 5.79 13.37
C TYR A 56 0.02 7.18 13.97
N ALA A 57 1.24 7.61 14.24
CA ALA A 57 1.55 8.95 14.70
C ALA A 57 2.75 9.50 13.94
N GLY A 58 2.77 10.81 13.73
CA GLY A 58 3.88 11.45 13.05
C GLY A 58 3.57 12.89 12.71
N TYR A 59 4.27 13.43 11.71
CA TYR A 59 4.07 14.79 11.24
C TYR A 59 3.65 14.80 9.77
N VAL A 60 2.64 15.61 9.44
CA VAL A 60 2.32 15.99 8.07
C VAL A 60 2.90 17.37 7.80
N THR A 61 3.67 17.50 6.72
CA THR A 61 4.23 18.79 6.31
C THR A 61 3.20 19.54 5.46
N VAL A 62 2.80 20.72 5.90
CA VAL A 62 1.89 21.61 5.19
C VAL A 62 2.61 22.90 4.80
N GLY A 63 2.19 23.50 3.68
CA GLY A 63 2.82 24.71 3.11
C GLY A 63 3.67 24.42 1.88
N GLN A 64 3.66 25.35 0.93
CA GLN A 64 4.33 25.19 -0.37
C GLN A 64 5.76 25.75 -0.38
N HIS A 65 5.98 26.90 0.25
CA HIS A 65 7.29 27.54 0.31
C HIS A 65 8.11 26.98 1.47
N GLU A 66 9.38 26.67 1.24
CA GLU A 66 10.28 26.09 2.25
C GLU A 66 10.26 26.87 3.56
N GLN A 67 10.31 28.20 3.48
CA GLN A 67 10.31 29.11 4.63
C GLN A 67 8.97 29.18 5.38
N ARG A 68 7.90 28.59 4.82
CA ARG A 68 6.55 28.57 5.40
C ARG A 68 6.05 27.14 5.66
N LYS A 69 6.89 26.12 5.48
CA LYS A 69 6.53 24.75 5.83
C LYS A 69 6.28 24.64 7.32
N ARG A 70 5.20 23.96 7.70
CA ARG A 70 4.85 23.64 9.08
C ARG A 70 4.69 22.13 9.18
N HIS A 71 5.18 21.55 10.26
CA HIS A 71 5.02 20.12 10.54
C HIS A 71 3.90 19.96 11.56
N LEU A 72 2.71 19.56 11.10
CA LEU A 72 1.56 19.34 11.97
C LEU A 72 1.62 17.91 12.49
N TYR A 73 1.64 17.76 13.82
CA TYR A 73 1.52 16.45 14.43
C TYR A 73 0.14 15.86 14.14
N TYR A 74 0.09 14.58 13.80
CA TYR A 74 -1.15 13.82 13.65
C TYR A 74 -1.09 12.53 14.46
N TYR A 75 -2.28 12.06 14.81
CA TYR A 75 -2.53 10.73 15.32
C TYR A 75 -3.71 10.13 14.55
N LEU A 76 -3.52 8.93 13.99
CA LEU A 76 -4.50 8.22 13.18
C LEU A 76 -4.81 6.86 13.84
N ALA A 77 -6.05 6.69 14.28
CA ALA A 77 -6.61 5.39 14.61
C ALA A 77 -7.28 4.80 13.36
N VAL A 78 -6.84 3.64 12.90
CA VAL A 78 -7.41 2.97 11.74
C VAL A 78 -8.74 2.29 12.11
N SER A 79 -9.69 2.21 11.18
CA SER A 79 -10.95 1.53 11.41
C SER A 79 -10.76 0.07 11.86
N GLU A 80 -11.55 -0.36 12.84
CA GLU A 80 -11.61 -1.75 13.33
C GLU A 80 -12.41 -2.68 12.41
N ARG A 81 -13.14 -2.15 11.41
CA ARG A 81 -13.95 -2.93 10.48
C ARG A 81 -13.17 -3.27 9.21
N ASN A 82 -13.28 -2.43 8.18
CA ASN A 82 -12.63 -2.63 6.90
C ASN A 82 -11.91 -1.35 6.49
N PRO A 83 -10.66 -1.15 6.93
CA PRO A 83 -9.94 0.11 6.71
C PRO A 83 -9.67 0.43 5.23
N SER A 84 -9.80 -0.55 4.33
CA SER A 84 -9.69 -0.32 2.88
C SER A 84 -10.99 0.21 2.26
N LEU A 85 -12.13 0.10 2.95
CA LEU A 85 -13.45 0.56 2.48
C LEU A 85 -14.07 1.65 3.36
N ASP A 86 -13.62 1.77 4.60
CA ASP A 86 -14.15 2.73 5.57
C ASP A 86 -13.64 4.15 5.27
N PRO A 87 -14.45 5.20 5.52
CA PRO A 87 -14.06 6.57 5.22
C PRO A 87 -12.94 7.05 6.15
N VAL A 88 -12.16 8.02 5.67
CA VAL A 88 -11.23 8.79 6.50
C VAL A 88 -11.97 9.98 7.11
N VAL A 89 -11.97 10.08 8.43
CA VAL A 89 -12.55 11.21 9.17
C VAL A 89 -11.42 12.05 9.76
N ILE A 90 -11.46 13.35 9.50
CA ILE A 90 -10.50 14.31 10.07
C ILE A 90 -11.16 14.98 11.29
N TRP A 91 -10.47 14.95 12.42
CA TRP A 91 -10.87 15.64 13.66
C TRP A 91 -9.91 16.81 13.94
N ILE A 92 -10.47 17.99 14.21
CA ILE A 92 -9.71 19.21 14.54
C ILE A 92 -10.39 19.85 15.75
N ASN A 93 -9.62 20.15 16.79
CA ASN A 93 -10.10 20.92 17.94
C ASN A 93 -10.14 22.42 17.61
N GLY A 94 -11.07 23.13 18.22
CA GLY A 94 -11.17 24.60 18.19
C GLY A 94 -10.47 25.29 19.35
#